data_AF-V6EX88-F1
#
_entry.id   AF-V6EX88-F1
#
_cell.length_a   1.000
_cell.length_b   1.000
_cell.length_c   1.000
_cell.angle_alpha   90.00
_cell.angle_beta   90.00
_cell.angle_gamma   90.00
#
_symmetry.space_group_name_H-M   'P 1'
#
loop_
_entity.id
_entity.type
_entity.pdbx_description
1 polymer ?
#
loop_
_entity_poly.entity_id
_entity_poly.type
_entity_poly.pdbx_seq_one_letter_code
_entity_poly.pdbx_strand_id
1 'polypeptide(L)'
;MPDPSLSQALKEAFASAPSGTVVLDTLEIWHPSFDQPIRVVRDHVDLAARLETGAPRDAGQKVTFASMAFNFAPPPVDTAPVPEITLSLDNVGRDLADALEAAAISQDVIEVTWRPYLSTDLEGPHMDPPITLTLTEVEADTMRVTGRARMLDIGNKAFPSITYTARRFPGLAR
;
A
#
# COMPACT_ATOMS: atom_id res chain seq x y z
N MET A 1 -20.49 -1.11 -11.73
CA MET A 1 -20.10 -2.43 -12.27
C MET A 1 -19.28 -3.13 -11.19
N PRO A 2 -19.53 -4.40 -10.82
CA PRO A 2 -18.74 -5.07 -9.80
C PRO A 2 -17.28 -5.21 -10.28
N ASP A 3 -16.33 -4.83 -9.44
CA ASP A 3 -14.90 -4.85 -9.76
C ASP A 3 -14.42 -6.30 -10.04
N PRO A 4 -13.83 -6.60 -11.22
CA PRO A 4 -13.38 -7.95 -11.54
C PRO A 4 -12.18 -8.43 -10.71
N SER A 5 -11.44 -7.54 -10.05
CA SER A 5 -10.26 -7.88 -9.21
C SER A 5 -10.63 -8.44 -7.84
N LEU A 6 -11.85 -8.19 -7.36
CA LEU A 6 -12.36 -8.67 -6.09
C LEU A 6 -12.91 -10.10 -6.22
N SER A 7 -12.40 -11.03 -5.41
CA SER A 7 -12.93 -12.39 -5.34
C SER A 7 -14.41 -12.40 -4.94
N GLN A 8 -15.16 -13.41 -5.39
CA GLN A 8 -16.58 -13.54 -5.07
C GLN A 8 -16.82 -13.62 -3.56
N ALA A 9 -15.97 -14.32 -2.82
CA ALA A 9 -16.03 -14.42 -1.36
C ALA A 9 -15.87 -13.06 -0.67
N LEU A 10 -14.99 -12.19 -1.17
CA LEU A 10 -14.79 -10.84 -0.62
C LEU A 10 -15.99 -9.93 -0.92
N LYS A 11 -16.59 -10.04 -2.11
CA LYS A 11 -17.83 -9.34 -2.46
C LYS A 11 -18.99 -9.75 -1.55
N GLU A 12 -19.12 -11.04 -1.28
CA GLU A 12 -20.13 -11.58 -0.37
C GLU A 12 -19.89 -11.13 1.08
N ALA A 13 -18.64 -11.10 1.54
CA ALA A 13 -18.28 -10.59 2.86
C ALA A 13 -18.64 -9.10 3.03
N PHE A 14 -18.31 -8.26 2.04
CA PHE A 14 -18.69 -6.84 2.05
C PHE A 14 -20.20 -6.61 1.96
N ALA A 15 -20.95 -7.46 1.24
CA ALA A 15 -22.39 -7.28 1.02
C ALA A 15 -23.28 -7.85 2.13
N SER A 16 -22.84 -8.92 2.82
CA SER A 16 -23.69 -9.66 3.77
C SER A 16 -23.24 -9.56 5.24
N ALA A 17 -22.03 -9.06 5.54
CA ALA A 17 -21.40 -9.16 6.86
C ALA A 17 -21.71 -10.51 7.58
N PRO A 18 -21.38 -11.67 6.97
CA PRO A 18 -21.69 -12.97 7.56
C PRO A 18 -20.98 -13.13 8.90
N SER A 19 -21.66 -13.67 9.90
CA SER A 19 -21.15 -13.81 11.29
C SER A 19 -19.93 -14.73 11.48
N GLY A 20 -19.38 -15.32 10.41
CA GLY A 20 -18.28 -16.28 10.47
C GLY A 20 -17.01 -15.91 9.68
N THR A 21 -17.02 -14.82 8.90
CA THR A 21 -15.87 -14.44 8.07
C THR A 21 -15.55 -12.97 8.28
N VAL A 22 -14.36 -12.69 8.79
CA VAL A 22 -13.87 -11.33 9.02
C VAL A 22 -12.90 -10.96 7.91
N VAL A 23 -13.06 -9.78 7.32
CA VAL A 23 -12.07 -9.22 6.39
C VAL A 23 -10.95 -8.59 7.22
N LEU A 24 -9.73 -9.08 7.01
CA LEU A 24 -8.53 -8.58 7.65
C LEU A 24 -7.82 -7.64 6.68
N ASP A 25 -7.89 -6.35 6.98
CA ASP A 25 -7.19 -5.32 6.20
C ASP A 25 -5.71 -5.29 6.58
N THR A 26 -4.84 -5.48 5.60
CA THR A 26 -3.40 -5.37 5.77
C THR A 26 -2.81 -4.30 4.88
N LEU A 27 -1.77 -3.63 5.37
CA LEU A 27 -0.99 -2.64 4.64
C LEU A 27 0.47 -3.02 4.64
N GLU A 28 1.10 -2.88 3.48
CA GLU A 28 2.54 -2.94 3.31
C GLU A 28 3.02 -1.56 2.85
N ILE A 29 3.88 -0.92 3.65
CA ILE A 29 4.47 0.38 3.35
C ILE A 29 5.93 0.16 3.01
N TRP A 30 6.36 0.70 1.87
CA TRP A 30 7.71 0.59 1.38
C TRP A 30 8.28 1.95 0.97
N HIS A 31 9.55 2.15 1.33
CA HIS A 31 10.40 3.22 0.83
C HIS A 31 11.82 2.68 0.66
N PRO A 32 12.60 3.15 -0.35
CA PRO A 32 13.98 2.68 -0.56
C PRO A 32 14.94 2.88 0.62
N SER A 33 14.62 3.78 1.56
CA SER A 33 15.41 3.97 2.78
C SER A 33 15.16 2.91 3.85
N PHE A 34 14.11 2.08 3.72
CA PHE A 34 13.78 1.05 4.69
C PHE A 34 14.60 -0.22 4.42
N ASP A 35 15.15 -0.81 5.48
CA ASP A 35 15.83 -2.12 5.39
C ASP A 35 14.85 -3.23 5.03
N GLN A 36 13.60 -3.11 5.49
CA GLN A 36 12.51 -4.07 5.26
C GLN A 36 11.15 -3.36 5.16
N PRO A 37 10.18 -3.91 4.42
CA PRO A 37 8.82 -3.34 4.36
C PRO A 37 8.17 -3.30 5.73
N ILE A 38 7.44 -2.22 5.99
CA ILE A 38 6.59 -2.08 7.18
C ILE A 38 5.27 -2.77 6.86
N ARG A 39 4.93 -3.81 7.63
CA ARG A 39 3.74 -4.63 7.40
C ARG A 39 2.83 -4.60 8.62
N VAL A 40 1.60 -4.14 8.44
CA VAL A 40 0.63 -3.99 9.53
C VAL A 40 -0.74 -4.57 9.18
N VAL A 41 -1.44 -5.10 10.19
CA VAL A 41 -2.81 -5.62 10.09
C VAL A 41 -3.73 -4.87 11.04
N ARG A 42 -4.93 -4.53 10.59
CA ARG A 42 -5.97 -3.92 11.43
C ARG A 42 -6.68 -5.00 12.24
N ASP A 43 -5.95 -5.57 13.18
CA ASP A 43 -6.43 -6.58 14.12
C ASP A 43 -5.71 -6.43 15.47
N HIS A 44 -6.18 -7.12 16.51
CA HIS A 44 -5.58 -7.17 17.83
C HIS A 44 -4.42 -8.17 17.95
N VAL A 45 -4.20 -9.00 16.91
CA VAL A 45 -3.18 -10.06 16.89
C VAL A 45 -2.40 -9.97 15.59
N ASP A 46 -1.10 -10.26 15.67
CA ASP A 46 -0.23 -10.32 14.51
C ASP A 46 -0.73 -11.38 13.53
N LEU A 47 -0.73 -11.06 12.24
CA LEU A 47 -1.23 -11.93 11.19
C LEU A 47 -0.08 -12.54 10.40
N ALA A 48 0.02 -13.86 10.40
CA ALA A 48 0.90 -14.59 9.49
C ALA A 48 0.12 -14.98 8.22
N ALA A 49 0.41 -14.32 7.10
CA ALA A 49 -0.29 -14.55 5.83
C ALA A 49 0.69 -14.65 4.65
N ARG A 50 0.27 -15.37 3.60
CA ARG A 50 1.09 -15.55 2.39
C ARG A 50 0.83 -14.42 1.39
N LEU A 51 1.91 -13.81 0.89
CA LEU A 51 1.83 -12.82 -0.18
C LEU A 51 1.52 -13.45 -1.54
N GLU A 52 0.95 -12.65 -2.43
CA GLU A 52 0.75 -13.02 -3.83
C GLU A 52 2.07 -13.33 -4.54
N THR A 53 2.01 -14.16 -5.58
CA THR A 53 3.19 -14.55 -6.37
C THR A 53 3.82 -13.39 -7.15
N GLY A 54 3.06 -12.31 -7.37
CA GLY A 54 3.50 -11.09 -8.03
C GLY A 54 4.00 -9.99 -7.08
N ALA A 55 4.10 -10.26 -5.78
CA ALA A 55 4.48 -9.22 -4.82
C ALA A 55 5.88 -8.67 -5.15
N PRO A 56 6.10 -7.34 -5.09
CA PRO A 56 7.42 -6.77 -5.38
C PRO A 56 8.54 -7.30 -4.46
N ARG A 57 8.16 -7.72 -3.25
CA ARG A 57 9.04 -8.19 -2.18
C ARG A 57 8.42 -9.44 -1.55
N ASP A 58 9.25 -10.41 -1.21
CA ASP A 58 8.83 -11.67 -0.56
C ASP A 58 7.70 -12.42 -1.28
N ALA A 59 7.71 -12.38 -2.62
CA ALA A 59 6.71 -13.02 -3.49
C ALA A 59 6.42 -14.48 -3.11
N GLY A 60 5.14 -14.80 -2.86
CA GLY A 60 4.70 -16.14 -2.48
C GLY A 60 5.14 -16.62 -1.09
N GLN A 61 5.83 -15.80 -0.30
CA GLN A 61 6.27 -16.17 1.03
C GLN A 61 5.23 -15.84 2.10
N LYS A 62 5.27 -16.56 3.22
CA LYS A 62 4.52 -16.20 4.43
C LYS A 62 5.28 -15.11 5.19
N VAL A 63 4.62 -14.00 5.42
CA VAL A 63 5.15 -12.84 6.14
C VAL A 63 4.28 -12.56 7.35
N THR A 64 4.83 -11.84 8.33
CA THR A 64 4.08 -11.41 9.51
C THR A 64 3.70 -9.94 9.34
N PHE A 65 2.42 -9.65 9.52
CA PHE A 65 1.88 -8.30 9.67
C PHE A 65 1.71 -8.02 11.15
N ALA A 66 2.36 -6.96 11.64
CA ALA A 66 2.23 -6.56 13.03
C ALA A 66 0.83 -5.98 13.30
N SER A 67 0.23 -6.36 14.41
CA SER A 67 -1.05 -5.81 14.86
C SER A 67 -0.93 -4.31 15.14
N MET A 68 -1.75 -3.50 14.46
CA MET A 68 -1.75 -2.06 14.66
C MET A 68 -3.11 -1.45 14.35
N ALA A 69 -3.51 -0.48 15.18
CA ALA A 69 -4.67 0.33 14.89
C ALA A 69 -4.35 1.30 13.75
N PHE A 70 -5.03 1.15 12.63
CA PHE A 70 -5.01 2.14 11.56
C PHE A 70 -6.40 2.33 10.98
N ASN A 71 -6.64 3.53 10.45
CA ASN A 71 -7.82 3.80 9.65
C ASN A 71 -7.41 3.84 8.17
N PHE A 72 -8.10 3.03 7.38
CA PHE A 72 -7.95 2.97 5.94
C PHE A 72 -9.35 2.97 5.33
N ALA A 73 -9.63 3.99 4.54
CA ALA A 73 -10.85 4.03 3.74
C ALA A 73 -10.50 3.54 2.32
N PRO A 74 -11.02 2.39 1.87
CA PRO A 74 -10.79 1.95 0.51
C PRO A 74 -11.31 3.01 -0.47
N PRO A 75 -10.67 3.18 -1.64
CA PRO A 75 -11.08 4.18 -2.61
C PRO A 75 -12.53 3.92 -3.05
N PRO A 76 -13.35 4.98 -3.22
CA PRO A 76 -14.66 4.82 -3.81
C PRO A 76 -14.50 4.26 -5.23
N VAL A 77 -15.31 3.27 -5.59
CA VAL A 77 -15.36 2.64 -6.93
C VAL A 77 -16.00 3.54 -8.00
N ASP A 78 -15.91 4.86 -7.83
CA ASP A 78 -16.54 5.84 -8.72
C ASP A 78 -15.53 6.42 -9.70
N THR A 79 -15.99 6.82 -10.89
CA THR A 79 -15.18 7.17 -12.08
C THR A 79 -14.40 8.49 -11.97
N ALA A 80 -14.14 8.98 -10.76
CA ALA A 80 -13.39 10.22 -10.55
C ALA A 80 -11.89 10.05 -10.86
N PRO A 81 -11.20 11.09 -11.36
CA PRO A 81 -9.94 10.91 -12.09
C PRO A 81 -8.77 10.34 -11.30
N VAL A 82 -8.69 10.54 -9.98
CA VAL A 82 -7.74 9.83 -9.09
C VAL A 82 -8.32 9.89 -7.67
N PRO A 83 -8.77 8.77 -7.07
CA PRO A 83 -9.24 8.78 -5.69
C PRO A 83 -8.07 9.04 -4.73
N GLU A 84 -8.20 10.08 -3.91
CA GLU A 84 -7.31 10.36 -2.77
C GLU A 84 -7.84 9.58 -1.56
N ILE A 85 -6.96 8.83 -0.91
CA ILE A 85 -7.26 8.03 0.28
C ILE A 85 -6.47 8.60 1.45
N THR A 86 -7.15 8.84 2.56
CA THR A 86 -6.49 9.17 3.82
C THR A 86 -6.14 7.89 4.56
N LEU A 87 -4.86 7.72 4.86
CA LEU A 87 -4.33 6.70 5.74
C LEU A 87 -3.95 7.35 7.08
N SER A 88 -4.40 6.79 8.20
CA SER A 88 -3.91 7.19 9.52
C SER A 88 -3.43 5.98 10.31
N LEU A 89 -2.18 6.03 10.73
CA LEU A 89 -1.51 5.01 11.53
C LEU A 89 -1.41 5.57 12.96
N ASP A 90 -2.12 4.95 13.90
CA ASP A 90 -2.13 5.37 15.31
C ASP A 90 -1.15 4.52 16.12
N ASN A 91 -0.52 5.13 17.13
CA ASN A 91 0.42 4.45 18.04
C ASN A 91 1.66 3.88 17.31
N VAL A 92 2.12 4.60 16.29
CA VAL A 92 3.37 4.32 15.59
C VAL A 92 4.52 4.50 16.58
N GLY A 93 5.35 3.47 16.78
CA GLY A 93 6.54 3.57 17.61
C GLY A 93 7.50 4.63 17.06
N ARG A 94 8.31 5.26 17.92
CA ARG A 94 9.21 6.37 17.53
C ARG A 94 10.07 6.02 16.32
N ASP A 95 10.67 4.83 16.30
CA ASP A 95 11.53 4.39 15.19
C ASP A 95 10.79 4.35 13.85
N LEU A 96 9.51 3.98 13.86
CA LEU A 96 8.67 3.90 12.67
C LEU A 96 8.21 5.29 12.21
N ALA A 97 7.94 6.19 13.16
CA ALA A 97 7.62 7.58 12.88
C ALA A 97 8.82 8.30 12.26
N ASP A 98 10.01 8.14 12.85
CA ASP A 98 11.26 8.73 12.35
C ASP A 98 11.59 8.23 10.93
N ALA A 99 11.38 6.93 10.66
CA ALA A 99 11.56 6.36 9.33
C ALA A 99 10.57 6.93 8.30
N LEU A 100 9.29 7.05 8.67
CA LEU A 100 8.25 7.62 7.80
C LEU A 100 8.47 9.12 7.54
N GLU A 101 8.91 9.87 8.55
CA GLU A 101 9.26 11.30 8.42
C GLU A 101 10.48 11.49 7.51
N ALA A 102 11.54 10.70 7.71
CA ALA A 102 12.71 10.71 6.84
C ALA A 102 12.36 10.34 5.39
N ALA A 103 11.48 9.36 5.21
CA ALA A 103 10.96 8.97 3.90
C ALA A 103 10.13 10.09 3.25
N ALA A 104 9.33 10.82 4.02
CA ALA A 104 8.48 11.91 3.55
C ALA A 104 9.28 13.13 3.05
N ILE A 105 10.47 13.37 3.60
CA ILE A 105 11.37 14.45 3.17
C ILE A 105 12.20 14.03 1.93
N SER A 106 12.28 12.73 1.63
CA SER A 106 12.95 12.21 0.44
C SER A 106 12.19 12.56 -0.85
N GLN A 107 12.90 12.58 -1.97
CA GLN A 107 12.30 12.68 -3.31
C GLN A 107 11.77 11.34 -3.82
N ASP A 108 12.10 10.25 -3.13
CA ASP A 108 11.66 8.91 -3.49
C ASP A 108 10.21 8.65 -3.08
N VAL A 109 9.54 7.83 -3.87
CA VAL A 109 8.13 7.47 -3.67
C VAL A 109 7.97 6.52 -2.49
N ILE A 110 7.02 6.83 -1.60
CA ILE A 110 6.51 5.89 -0.59
C ILE A 110 5.35 5.10 -1.22
N GLU A 111 5.53 3.79 -1.34
CA GLU A 111 4.52 2.86 -1.86
C GLU A 111 3.72 2.27 -0.69
N VAL A 112 2.40 2.23 -0.83
CA VAL A 112 1.49 1.59 0.13
C VAL A 112 0.63 0.58 -0.61
N THR A 113 0.75 -0.69 -0.29
CA THR A 113 -0.06 -1.77 -0.89
C THR A 113 -1.07 -2.29 0.12
N TRP A 114 -2.35 -2.23 -0.22
CA TRP A 114 -3.44 -2.77 0.58
C TRP A 114 -3.83 -4.17 0.10
N ARG A 115 -3.91 -5.10 1.05
CA ARG A 115 -4.25 -6.51 0.82
C ARG A 115 -5.34 -6.95 1.79
N PRO A 116 -6.59 -7.13 1.33
CA PRO A 116 -7.63 -7.74 2.15
C PRO A 116 -7.47 -9.27 2.17
N TYR A 117 -7.38 -9.83 3.37
CA TYR A 117 -7.46 -11.27 3.61
C TYR A 117 -8.81 -11.64 4.22
N LEU A 118 -9.18 -12.92 4.13
CA LEU A 118 -10.29 -13.45 4.92
C LEU A 118 -9.71 -14.19 6.12
N SER A 119 -10.33 -14.05 7.29
CA SER A 119 -9.92 -14.78 8.49
C SER A 119 -9.91 -16.30 8.32
N THR A 120 -10.60 -16.82 7.31
CA THR A 120 -10.67 -18.24 6.96
C THR A 120 -9.65 -18.67 5.90
N ASP A 121 -9.02 -17.72 5.19
CA ASP A 121 -8.06 -18.01 4.11
C ASP A 121 -6.93 -16.96 4.09
N LEU A 122 -5.75 -17.41 4.51
CA LEU A 122 -4.52 -16.63 4.62
C LEU A 122 -3.45 -17.07 3.61
N GLU A 123 -3.83 -17.91 2.64
CA GLU A 123 -2.92 -18.41 1.61
C GLU A 123 -2.78 -17.44 0.42
N GLY A 124 -3.52 -16.33 0.42
CA GLY A 124 -3.31 -15.24 -0.51
C GLY A 124 -4.31 -14.10 -0.29
N PRO A 125 -4.01 -12.89 -0.77
CA PRO A 125 -4.97 -11.79 -0.73
C PRO A 125 -6.19 -12.11 -1.62
N HIS A 126 -7.37 -11.73 -1.15
CA HIS A 126 -8.63 -11.95 -1.87
C HIS A 126 -8.95 -10.86 -2.91
N MET A 127 -7.96 -10.02 -3.18
CA MET A 127 -7.91 -8.97 -4.19
C MET A 127 -6.64 -9.19 -5.02
N ASP A 128 -6.81 -9.52 -6.30
CA ASP A 128 -5.72 -9.81 -7.22
C ASP A 128 -5.93 -9.03 -8.54
N PRO A 129 -5.04 -8.08 -8.90
CA PRO A 129 -3.86 -7.65 -8.13
C PRO A 129 -4.23 -6.78 -6.92
N PRO A 130 -3.43 -6.80 -5.83
CA PRO A 130 -3.60 -5.85 -4.73
C PRO A 130 -3.50 -4.39 -5.16
N ILE A 131 -4.23 -3.51 -4.47
CA ILE A 131 -4.20 -2.07 -4.75
C ILE A 131 -2.91 -1.46 -4.19
N THR A 132 -2.14 -0.81 -5.06
CA THR A 132 -0.94 -0.06 -4.69
C THR A 132 -1.17 1.44 -4.89
N LEU A 133 -0.82 2.20 -3.86
CA LEU A 133 -0.98 3.64 -3.76
C LEU A 133 0.38 4.29 -3.52
N THR A 134 0.52 5.55 -3.91
CA THR A 134 1.66 6.39 -3.61
C THR A 134 1.27 7.42 -2.57
N LEU A 135 2.00 7.45 -1.45
CA LEU A 135 1.84 8.48 -0.43
C LEU A 135 2.40 9.81 -0.96
N THR A 136 1.62 10.89 -0.90
CA THR A 136 2.03 12.22 -1.40
C THR A 136 2.23 13.25 -0.31
N GLU A 137 1.46 13.15 0.76
CA GLU A 137 1.55 14.04 1.92
C GLU A 137 1.64 13.16 3.15
N VAL A 138 2.59 13.45 4.03
CA VAL A 138 2.76 12.77 5.31
C VAL A 138 2.88 13.83 6.38
N GLU A 139 2.01 13.75 7.36
CA GLU A 139 2.05 14.53 8.58
C GLU A 139 2.24 13.56 9.73
N ALA A 140 3.38 13.66 10.43
CA ALA A 140 3.69 12.86 11.60
C ALA A 140 3.62 13.73 12.86
N ASP A 141 2.88 13.26 13.85
CA ASP A 141 2.93 13.71 15.23
C ASP A 141 3.46 12.56 16.10
N THR A 142 3.86 12.87 17.33
CA THR A 142 4.52 11.98 18.30
C THR A 142 3.79 10.64 18.52
N MET A 143 2.47 10.57 18.25
CA MET A 143 1.65 9.36 18.42
C MET A 143 0.83 8.94 17.20
N ARG A 144 0.89 9.70 16.10
CA ARG A 144 0.02 9.49 14.93
C ARG A 144 0.74 9.91 13.66
N VAL A 145 0.70 9.06 12.65
CA VAL A 145 1.11 9.42 11.29
C VAL A 145 -0.13 9.42 10.40
N THR A 146 -0.45 10.58 9.83
CA THR A 146 -1.49 10.73 8.81
C THR A 146 -0.84 10.96 7.46
N GLY A 147 -1.31 10.27 6.43
CA GLY A 147 -0.85 10.50 5.09
C GLY A 147 -1.98 10.43 4.07
N ARG A 148 -1.79 11.14 2.96
CA ARG A 148 -2.67 11.05 1.79
C ARG A 148 -1.99 10.18 0.76
N ALA A 149 -2.69 9.15 0.32
CA ALA A 149 -2.25 8.22 -0.69
C ALA A 149 -3.12 8.39 -1.95
N ARG A 150 -2.48 8.40 -3.11
CA ARG A 150 -3.16 8.43 -4.41
C ARG A 150 -2.86 7.15 -5.18
N MET A 151 -3.80 6.68 -5.98
CA MET A 151 -3.50 5.61 -6.93
C MET A 151 -2.42 6.09 -7.91
N LEU A 152 -1.50 5.19 -8.28
CA LEU A 152 -0.38 5.53 -9.16
C LEU A 152 -0.91 6.11 -10.49
N ASP A 153 -0.61 7.38 -10.74
CA ASP A 153 -0.95 8.07 -11.99
C ASP A 153 -0.01 7.57 -13.10
N ILE A 154 -0.39 6.47 -13.75
CA ILE A 154 0.32 5.91 -14.91
C ILE A 154 0.34 6.93 -16.08
N GLY A 155 -0.57 7.92 -16.09
CA GLY A 155 -0.68 8.95 -17.12
C GLY A 155 0.37 10.06 -17.04
N ASN A 156 0.90 10.37 -15.86
CA ASN A 156 1.90 11.44 -15.65
C ASN A 156 3.36 10.94 -15.64
N LYS A 157 3.60 9.68 -15.97
CA LYS A 157 4.98 9.20 -16.13
C LYS A 157 5.58 9.91 -17.35
N ALA A 158 6.55 10.79 -17.12
CA ALA A 158 7.21 11.55 -18.19
C ALA A 158 7.73 10.59 -19.28
N PHE A 159 7.09 10.61 -20.44
CA PHE A 159 7.45 9.79 -21.58
C PHE A 159 7.97 10.68 -22.70
N PRO A 160 9.15 10.41 -23.26
CA PRO A 160 10.10 9.34 -22.93
C PRO A 160 10.98 9.65 -21.71
N SER A 161 11.27 8.66 -20.87
CA SER A 161 12.14 8.76 -19.68
C SER A 161 13.64 8.84 -19.99
N ILE A 162 13.99 9.15 -21.24
CA ILE A 162 15.39 9.24 -21.69
C ILE A 162 15.85 10.67 -21.51
N THR A 163 16.66 10.92 -20.47
CA THR A 163 17.39 12.17 -20.35
C THR A 163 18.52 12.19 -21.39
N TYR A 164 18.38 13.03 -22.42
CA TYR A 164 19.42 13.29 -23.40
C TYR A 164 20.56 14.08 -22.74
N THR A 165 21.61 13.38 -22.30
CA THR A 165 22.81 14.00 -21.73
C THR A 165 23.95 14.00 -22.74
N ALA A 166 24.80 15.03 -22.74
CA ALA A 166 25.98 15.09 -23.61
C ALA A 166 26.97 13.92 -23.37
N ARG A 167 26.92 13.29 -22.18
CA ARG A 167 27.68 12.06 -21.89
C ARG A 167 27.16 10.84 -22.64
N ARG A 168 25.85 10.74 -22.86
CA ARG A 168 25.19 9.61 -23.54
C ARG A 168 25.01 9.85 -25.03
N PHE A 169 24.95 11.12 -25.45
CA PHE A 169 24.82 11.55 -26.85
C PHE A 169 25.88 12.62 -27.14
N PRO A 170 27.11 12.21 -27.54
CA PRO A 170 28.23 13.12 -27.78
C PRO A 170 27.96 14.18 -28.86
N GLY A 171 26.98 13.95 -29.74
CA GLY A 171 26.56 14.90 -30.77
C GLY A 171 25.74 16.10 -30.26
N LEU A 172 25.40 16.16 -28.97
CA LEU A 172 24.68 17.30 -28.36
C LEU A 172 25.60 18.43 -27.88
N ALA A 173 26.91 18.19 -27.79
CA ALA A 173 27.88 19.23 -27.54
C ALA A 173 28.49 19.67 -28.88
N ARG A 174 28.05 20.83 -29.38
CA ARG A 174 28.79 21.59 -30.40
C ARG A 174 29.54 22.72 -29.72
#